data_AF-A0AAI9X2E8-F1
#
_entry.id   AF-A0AAI9X2E8-F1
#
_cell.length_a   1.000
_cell.length_b   1.000
_cell.length_c   1.000
_cell.angle_alpha   90.00
_cell.angle_beta   90.00
_cell.angle_gamma   90.00
#
_symmetry.space_group_name_H-M   'P 1'
#
loop_
_entity.id
_entity.type
_entity.pdbx_description
1 polymer ?
#
loop_
_entity_poly.entity_id
_entity_poly.type
_entity_poly.pdbx_seq_one_letter_code
_entity_poly.pdbx_strand_id
1 'polypeptide(L)'
;MNTEREHAAFIYAFTAVTLDLTRSSQKPTTKSSPQTASTQITDLMRQSVETQQPLVIGFRPSILRATTSIFIQMCAMSLGHYDLGFFYLHEAISMIQMLRINDKTANASLTTAERARRQRLYWQCFIHERFMSIVNFSPATLPPHTQYPEEDMFLGAEIQQGWMQVIKTFCMLDASFIGLWIGDRTQVTASWVERKHRELDDALWEVEVSALSELQQADLVITRQWMRTLLWQMAMSNCLLSSHASYNHTRTLRQNGKIATLHVPYPN
;
A
#
# COMPACT_ATOMS: atom_id res chain seq x y z
N MET A 1 0.16 -16.71 -30.37
CA MET A 1 1.35 -15.82 -30.41
C MET A 1 1.21 -14.56 -29.56
N ASN A 2 0.26 -13.63 -29.80
CA ASN A 2 0.18 -12.39 -28.99
C ASN A 2 -0.23 -12.63 -27.53
N THR A 3 -1.30 -13.40 -27.31
CA THR A 3 -1.77 -13.75 -25.96
C THR A 3 -0.73 -14.56 -25.18
N GLU A 4 -0.03 -15.49 -25.83
CA GLU A 4 1.03 -16.29 -25.21
C GLU A 4 2.17 -15.43 -24.68
N ARG A 5 2.57 -14.37 -25.41
CA ARG A 5 3.59 -13.42 -24.95
C ARG A 5 3.11 -12.61 -23.74
N GLU A 6 1.85 -12.14 -23.74
CA GLU A 6 1.31 -11.44 -22.58
C GLU A 6 1.28 -12.33 -21.33
N HIS A 7 0.86 -13.60 -21.48
CA HIS A 7 0.89 -14.57 -20.39
C HIS A 7 2.31 -14.87 -19.93
N ALA A 8 3.28 -15.03 -20.84
CA ALA A 8 4.67 -15.27 -20.48
C ALA A 8 5.27 -14.08 -19.72
N ALA A 9 5.06 -12.85 -20.21
CA ALA A 9 5.48 -11.63 -19.52
C ALA A 9 4.88 -11.53 -18.12
N PHE A 10 3.58 -11.84 -17.97
CA PHE A 10 2.92 -11.89 -16.68
C PHE A 10 3.55 -12.93 -15.75
N ILE A 11 3.80 -14.15 -16.23
CA ILE A 11 4.40 -15.23 -15.44
C ILE A 11 5.77 -14.79 -14.91
N TYR A 12 6.63 -14.20 -15.75
CA TYR A 12 7.93 -13.69 -15.30
C TYR A 12 7.81 -12.66 -14.19
N ALA A 13 6.93 -11.66 -14.35
CA ALA A 13 6.71 -10.64 -13.32
C ALA A 13 6.08 -11.22 -12.04
N PHE A 14 5.13 -12.13 -12.18
CA PHE A 14 4.47 -12.81 -11.08
C PHE A 14 5.46 -13.69 -10.28
N THR A 15 6.36 -14.40 -10.97
CA THR A 15 7.43 -15.16 -10.33
C THR A 15 8.41 -14.23 -9.62
N ALA A 16 8.80 -13.11 -10.23
CA ALA A 16 9.69 -12.13 -9.63
C ALA A 16 9.11 -11.55 -8.32
N VAL A 17 7.85 -11.10 -8.34
CA VAL A 17 7.22 -10.52 -7.14
C VAL A 17 6.96 -11.58 -6.07
N THR A 18 6.63 -12.82 -6.46
CA THR A 18 6.47 -13.92 -5.49
C THR A 18 7.80 -14.23 -4.80
N LEU A 19 8.90 -14.27 -5.55
CA LEU A 19 10.24 -14.45 -4.98
C LEU A 19 10.62 -13.31 -4.03
N ASP A 20 10.31 -12.07 -4.41
CA ASP A 20 10.56 -10.89 -3.61
C ASP A 20 9.80 -10.92 -2.26
N LEU A 21 8.50 -11.18 -2.31
CA LEU A 21 7.64 -11.21 -1.12
C LEU A 21 7.94 -12.41 -0.20
N THR A 22 8.25 -13.58 -0.77
CA THR A 22 8.54 -14.78 0.04
C THR A 22 9.92 -14.75 0.69
N ARG A 23 10.90 -14.03 0.10
CA ARG A 23 12.23 -13.83 0.73
C ARG A 23 12.12 -13.11 2.06
N SER A 24 11.24 -12.11 2.18
CA SER A 24 11.09 -11.34 3.41
C SER A 24 10.66 -12.21 4.61
N SER A 25 10.11 -13.39 4.37
CA SER A 25 9.63 -14.32 5.40
C SER A 25 10.63 -15.43 5.77
N GLN A 26 11.71 -15.62 5.00
CA GLN A 26 12.66 -16.72 5.23
C GLN A 26 13.73 -16.33 6.26
N LYS A 27 13.87 -17.12 7.34
CA LYS A 27 15.03 -17.03 8.23
C LYS A 27 16.32 -17.30 7.42
N PRO A 28 17.42 -16.58 7.66
CA PRO A 28 18.69 -16.78 6.97
C PRO A 28 19.33 -18.10 7.41
N THR A 29 18.82 -19.23 6.92
CA THR A 29 19.30 -20.57 7.28
C THR A 29 19.74 -21.39 6.08
N THR A 30 19.72 -20.82 4.87
CA THR A 30 20.23 -21.48 3.67
C THR A 30 21.27 -20.60 2.97
N LYS A 31 22.26 -21.25 2.36
CA LYS A 31 23.49 -20.68 1.78
C LYS A 31 23.27 -19.75 0.57
N SER A 32 22.04 -19.26 0.33
CA SER A 32 21.76 -18.30 -0.72
C SER A 32 22.16 -16.90 -0.25
N SER A 33 23.18 -16.33 -0.90
CA SER A 33 23.54 -14.93 -0.69
C SER A 33 22.36 -14.02 -1.06
N PRO A 34 22.07 -12.95 -0.28
CA PRO A 34 21.08 -11.92 -0.64
C PRO A 34 21.26 -11.36 -2.05
N GLN A 35 22.51 -11.32 -2.55
CA GLN A 35 22.84 -10.88 -3.90
C GLN A 35 22.28 -11.82 -4.97
N THR A 36 22.26 -13.14 -4.74
CA THR A 36 21.75 -14.12 -5.71
C THR A 36 20.26 -13.92 -5.97
N ALA A 37 19.46 -13.66 -4.93
CA ALA A 37 18.02 -13.43 -5.08
C ALA A 37 17.73 -12.10 -5.80
N SER A 38 18.47 -11.04 -5.48
CA SER A 38 18.33 -9.75 -6.16
C SER A 38 18.64 -9.86 -7.66
N THR A 39 19.66 -10.64 -8.03
CA THR A 39 19.97 -10.94 -9.44
C THR A 39 18.83 -11.70 -10.11
N GLN A 40 18.29 -12.74 -9.47
CA GLN A 40 17.16 -13.51 -10.02
C GLN A 40 15.91 -12.65 -10.26
N ILE A 41 15.56 -11.77 -9.30
CA ILE A 41 14.42 -10.84 -9.44
C ILE A 41 14.68 -9.90 -10.62
N THR A 42 15.90 -9.36 -10.74
CA THR A 42 16.30 -8.47 -11.83
C THR A 42 16.18 -9.16 -13.19
N ASP A 43 16.65 -10.41 -13.28
CA ASP A 43 16.60 -11.18 -14.53
C ASP A 43 15.17 -11.51 -14.93
N LEU A 44 14.33 -11.95 -13.99
CA LEU A 44 12.90 -12.21 -14.26
C LEU A 44 12.15 -10.93 -14.66
N MET A 45 12.42 -9.82 -13.99
CA MET A 45 11.84 -8.52 -14.35
C MET A 45 12.26 -8.12 -15.77
N ARG A 46 13.54 -8.28 -16.13
CA ARG A 46 14.03 -8.03 -17.49
C ARG A 46 13.32 -8.91 -18.52
N GLN A 47 13.20 -10.22 -18.26
CA GLN A 47 12.50 -11.15 -19.15
C GLN A 47 11.03 -10.76 -19.33
N SER A 48 10.36 -10.28 -18.27
CA SER A 48 8.99 -9.77 -18.38
C SER A 48 8.90 -8.60 -19.36
N VAL A 49 9.79 -7.61 -19.21
CA VAL A 49 9.83 -6.41 -20.06
C VAL A 49 10.20 -6.74 -21.51
N GLU A 50 11.16 -7.62 -21.75
CA GLU A 50 11.58 -8.01 -23.10
C GLU A 50 10.49 -8.83 -23.83
N THR A 51 9.70 -9.61 -23.07
CA THR A 51 8.60 -10.43 -23.63
C THR A 51 7.35 -9.59 -23.92
N GLN A 52 7.20 -8.47 -23.21
CA GLN A 52 6.08 -7.56 -23.38
C GLN A 52 6.00 -7.01 -24.82
N GLN A 53 4.78 -6.95 -25.36
CA GLN A 53 4.59 -6.33 -26.67
C GLN A 53 4.87 -4.82 -26.59
N PRO A 54 5.53 -4.24 -27.61
CA PRO A 54 5.69 -2.79 -27.71
C PRO A 54 4.34 -2.09 -27.80
N LEU A 55 4.24 -0.90 -27.20
CA LEU A 55 3.08 -0.03 -27.35
C LEU A 55 3.12 0.59 -28.76
N VAL A 56 2.20 0.16 -29.62
CA VAL A 56 2.09 0.60 -31.02
C VAL A 56 0.70 1.19 -31.30
N ILE A 57 0.53 1.83 -32.46
CA ILE A 57 -0.76 2.36 -32.92
C ILE A 57 -1.83 1.26 -32.84
N GLY A 58 -2.95 1.57 -32.20
CA GLY A 58 -4.05 0.61 -31.99
C GLY A 58 -3.95 -0.23 -30.71
N PHE A 59 -2.99 0.07 -29.82
CA PHE A 59 -2.88 -0.55 -28.50
C PHE A 59 -4.22 -0.57 -27.74
N ARG A 60 -4.54 -1.72 -27.15
CA ARG A 60 -5.72 -1.96 -26.31
C ARG A 60 -5.25 -2.37 -24.92
N PRO A 61 -5.67 -1.68 -23.85
CA PRO A 61 -5.29 -2.07 -22.50
C PRO A 61 -5.96 -3.39 -22.13
N SER A 62 -5.30 -4.19 -21.30
CA SER A 62 -5.86 -5.38 -20.68
C SER A 62 -5.54 -5.40 -19.20
N ILE A 63 -6.38 -6.07 -18.41
CA ILE A 63 -6.13 -6.26 -16.97
C ILE A 63 -4.81 -6.99 -16.76
N LEU A 64 -4.52 -8.01 -17.59
CA LEU A 64 -3.28 -8.76 -17.52
C LEU A 64 -2.05 -7.85 -17.74
N ARG A 65 -2.09 -6.99 -18.77
CA ARG A 65 -1.00 -6.05 -19.06
C ARG A 65 -0.78 -5.06 -17.91
N ALA A 66 -1.86 -4.49 -17.36
CA ALA A 66 -1.78 -3.56 -16.24
C ALA A 66 -1.24 -4.24 -14.96
N THR A 67 -1.70 -5.44 -14.64
CA THR A 67 -1.18 -6.21 -13.50
C THR A 67 0.31 -6.55 -13.68
N THR A 68 0.74 -6.91 -14.89
CA THR A 68 2.17 -7.13 -15.17
C THR A 68 3.00 -5.88 -14.87
N SER A 69 2.55 -4.70 -15.31
CA SER A 69 3.23 -3.43 -15.00
C SER A 69 3.29 -3.16 -13.48
N ILE A 70 2.23 -3.47 -12.72
CA ILE A 70 2.27 -3.36 -11.25
C ILE A 70 3.29 -4.32 -10.63
N PHE A 71 3.38 -5.57 -11.08
CA PHE A 71 4.36 -6.51 -10.55
C PHE A 71 5.81 -6.10 -10.87
N ILE A 72 6.05 -5.56 -12.07
CA ILE A 72 7.34 -4.96 -12.42
C ILE A 72 7.63 -3.76 -11.51
N GLN A 73 6.64 -2.90 -11.27
CA GLN A 73 6.75 -1.75 -10.37
C GLN A 73 7.12 -2.16 -8.94
N MET A 74 6.49 -3.21 -8.40
CA MET A 74 6.81 -3.73 -7.07
C MET A 74 8.26 -4.21 -6.98
N CYS A 75 8.71 -5.00 -7.96
CA CYS A 75 10.09 -5.49 -8.00
C CYS A 75 11.10 -4.34 -8.15
N ALA A 76 10.83 -3.38 -9.03
CA ALA A 76 11.68 -2.21 -9.21
C ALA A 76 11.86 -1.44 -7.90
N MET A 77 10.77 -1.26 -7.14
CA MET A 77 10.83 -0.60 -5.83
C MET A 77 11.60 -1.41 -4.78
N SER A 78 11.43 -2.74 -4.72
CA SER A 78 12.16 -3.57 -3.76
C SER A 78 13.67 -3.57 -4.02
N LEU A 79 14.06 -3.40 -5.29
CA LEU A 79 15.44 -3.24 -5.74
C LEU A 79 15.98 -1.80 -5.59
N GLY A 80 15.17 -0.85 -5.12
CA GLY A 80 15.56 0.55 -4.92
C GLY A 80 15.51 1.42 -6.19
N HIS A 81 14.95 0.92 -7.30
CA HIS A 81 14.75 1.64 -8.55
C HIS A 81 13.41 2.39 -8.57
N TYR A 82 13.26 3.40 -7.70
CA TYR A 82 12.01 4.12 -7.50
C TYR A 82 11.49 4.86 -8.75
N ASP A 83 12.36 5.44 -9.58
CA ASP A 83 11.95 6.12 -10.82
C ASP A 83 11.36 5.13 -11.83
N LEU A 84 11.95 3.94 -11.93
CA LEU A 84 11.44 2.86 -12.78
C LEU A 84 10.09 2.35 -12.25
N GLY A 85 9.98 2.18 -10.93
CA GLY A 85 8.73 1.84 -10.26
C GLY A 85 7.64 2.88 -10.53
N PHE A 86 7.97 4.17 -10.44
CA PHE A 86 7.07 5.27 -10.74
C PHE A 86 6.55 5.21 -12.18
N PHE A 87 7.42 4.95 -13.16
CA PHE A 87 7.02 4.80 -14.56
C PHE A 87 6.02 3.65 -14.76
N TYR A 88 6.34 2.45 -14.29
CA TYR A 88 5.47 1.28 -14.46
C TYR A 88 4.15 1.40 -13.68
N LEU A 89 4.14 2.10 -12.55
CA LEU A 89 2.91 2.44 -11.84
C LEU A 89 2.00 3.31 -12.73
N HIS A 90 2.56 4.34 -13.35
CA HIS A 90 1.80 5.28 -14.18
C HIS A 90 1.39 4.64 -15.52
N GLU A 91 2.15 3.67 -16.04
CA GLU A 91 1.72 2.82 -17.15
C GLU A 91 0.45 2.04 -16.78
N ALA A 92 0.42 1.41 -15.61
CA ALA A 92 -0.76 0.71 -15.10
C ALA A 92 -1.95 1.66 -14.85
N ILE A 93 -1.71 2.83 -14.23
CA ILE A 93 -2.73 3.87 -14.01
C ILE A 93 -3.34 4.34 -15.34
N SER A 94 -2.51 4.55 -16.36
CA SER A 94 -2.97 4.93 -17.69
C SER A 94 -3.89 3.85 -18.28
N MET A 95 -3.51 2.57 -18.14
CA MET A 95 -4.32 1.45 -18.62
C MET A 95 -5.67 1.32 -17.91
N ILE A 96 -5.74 1.49 -16.58
CA ILE A 96 -7.03 1.45 -15.85
C ILE A 96 -7.97 2.60 -16.24
N GLN A 97 -7.40 3.77 -16.57
CA GLN A 97 -8.17 4.91 -17.07
C GLN A 97 -8.72 4.62 -18.48
N MET A 98 -7.90 4.05 -19.37
CA MET A 98 -8.33 3.62 -20.70
C MET A 98 -9.41 2.51 -20.64
N LEU A 99 -9.35 1.64 -19.64
CA LEU A 99 -10.37 0.61 -19.38
C LEU A 99 -11.67 1.18 -18.80
N ARG A 100 -11.71 2.47 -18.46
CA ARG A 100 -12.86 3.19 -17.89
C ARG A 100 -13.45 2.48 -16.68
N ILE A 101 -12.62 1.95 -15.78
CA ILE A 101 -13.08 1.12 -14.65
C ILE A 101 -14.10 1.87 -13.75
N ASN A 102 -13.95 3.18 -13.57
CA ASN A 102 -14.88 4.02 -12.80
C ASN A 102 -16.24 4.26 -13.49
N ASP A 103 -16.37 3.94 -14.77
CA ASP A 103 -17.58 4.24 -15.54
C ASP A 103 -18.60 3.10 -15.44
N LYS A 104 -19.67 3.34 -14.68
CA LYS A 104 -20.74 2.35 -14.48
C LYS A 104 -21.40 1.92 -15.81
N THR A 105 -21.54 2.84 -16.76
CA THR A 105 -22.17 2.53 -18.05
C THR A 105 -21.26 1.66 -18.91
N ALA A 106 -19.96 1.95 -18.95
CA ALA A 106 -18.98 1.19 -19.72
C ALA A 106 -18.78 -0.24 -19.17
N ASN A 107 -19.03 -0.44 -17.87
CA ASN A 107 -18.84 -1.73 -17.20
C ASN A 107 -20.17 -2.47 -16.90
N ALA A 108 -21.32 -1.93 -17.32
CA ALA A 108 -22.64 -2.50 -17.03
C ALA A 108 -22.83 -3.91 -17.59
N SER A 109 -22.23 -4.20 -18.75
CA SER A 109 -22.33 -5.50 -19.44
C SER A 109 -21.38 -6.56 -18.89
N LEU A 110 -20.48 -6.20 -17.97
CA LEU A 110 -19.52 -7.14 -17.39
C LEU A 110 -20.20 -8.03 -16.35
N THR A 111 -19.62 -9.21 -16.11
CA THR A 111 -20.02 -10.04 -14.97
C THR A 111 -19.55 -9.41 -13.65
N THR A 112 -20.20 -9.76 -12.55
CA THR A 112 -19.79 -9.32 -11.20
C THR A 112 -18.34 -9.68 -10.90
N ALA A 113 -17.89 -10.89 -11.24
CA ALA A 113 -16.51 -11.32 -11.04
C ALA A 113 -15.49 -10.47 -11.84
N GLU A 114 -15.81 -10.10 -13.08
CA GLU A 114 -14.93 -9.24 -13.87
C GLU A 114 -14.92 -7.80 -13.33
N ARG A 115 -16.06 -7.25 -12.90
CA ARG A 115 -16.08 -5.93 -12.23
C ARG A 115 -15.26 -5.95 -10.95
N ALA A 116 -15.43 -6.96 -10.11
CA ALA A 116 -14.65 -7.15 -8.89
C ALA A 116 -13.14 -7.20 -9.18
N ARG A 117 -12.72 -7.94 -10.20
CA ARG A 117 -11.32 -8.00 -10.66
C ARG A 117 -10.77 -6.63 -11.07
N ARG A 118 -11.54 -5.88 -11.86
CA ARG A 118 -11.17 -4.51 -12.31
C ARG A 118 -11.06 -3.53 -11.15
N GLN A 119 -12.03 -3.57 -10.24
CA GLN A 119 -12.03 -2.75 -9.02
C GLN A 119 -10.82 -3.07 -8.14
N ARG A 120 -10.45 -4.35 -7.97
CA ARG A 120 -9.23 -4.72 -7.23
C ARG A 120 -7.97 -4.15 -7.85
N LEU A 121 -7.81 -4.26 -9.18
CA LEU A 121 -6.67 -3.65 -9.88
C LEU A 121 -6.63 -2.12 -9.69
N TYR A 122 -7.79 -1.46 -9.79
CA TYR A 122 -7.88 -0.01 -9.56
C TYR A 122 -7.41 0.35 -8.15
N TRP A 123 -7.94 -0.33 -7.13
CA TRP A 123 -7.58 -0.09 -5.73
C TRP A 123 -6.12 -0.43 -5.45
N GLN A 124 -5.56 -1.44 -6.10
CA GLN A 124 -4.13 -1.74 -6.03
C GLN A 124 -3.31 -0.57 -6.59
N CYS A 125 -3.63 -0.05 -7.78
CA CYS A 125 -2.96 1.13 -8.34
C CYS A 125 -3.08 2.34 -7.41
N PHE A 126 -4.27 2.56 -6.83
CA PHE A 126 -4.50 3.64 -5.87
C PHE A 126 -3.58 3.53 -4.65
N ILE A 127 -3.51 2.36 -4.01
CA ILE A 127 -2.65 2.13 -2.84
C ILE A 127 -1.17 2.38 -3.18
N HIS A 128 -0.70 1.83 -4.29
CA HIS A 128 0.68 2.01 -4.73
C HIS A 128 1.01 3.48 -5.08
N GLU A 129 0.08 4.21 -5.70
CA GLU A 129 0.26 5.64 -5.98
C GLU A 129 0.39 6.44 -4.70
N ARG A 130 -0.49 6.19 -3.72
CA ARG A 130 -0.43 6.87 -2.41
C ARG A 130 0.87 6.62 -1.69
N PHE A 131 1.33 5.38 -1.65
CA PHE A 131 2.63 5.05 -1.08
C PHE A 131 3.76 5.81 -1.80
N MET A 132 3.77 5.78 -3.13
CA MET A 132 4.79 6.46 -3.93
C MET A 132 4.75 7.99 -3.78
N SER A 133 3.57 8.59 -3.70
CA SER A 133 3.40 10.02 -3.47
C SER A 133 4.05 10.47 -2.16
N ILE A 134 3.94 9.67 -1.11
CA ILE A 134 4.59 9.96 0.17
C ILE A 134 6.12 9.80 0.06
N VAL A 135 6.60 8.69 -0.51
CA VAL A 135 8.03 8.37 -0.58
C VAL A 135 8.80 9.30 -1.53
N ASN A 136 8.22 9.60 -2.69
CA ASN A 136 8.88 10.39 -3.75
C ASN A 136 8.47 11.87 -3.73
N PHE A 137 7.65 12.31 -2.77
CA PHE A 137 7.09 13.66 -2.72
C PHE A 137 6.39 14.07 -4.03
N SER A 138 5.65 13.14 -4.65
CA SER A 138 4.95 13.36 -5.91
C SER A 138 3.44 13.53 -5.70
N PRO A 139 2.75 14.31 -6.55
CA PRO A 139 1.30 14.40 -6.52
C PRO A 139 0.64 13.04 -6.79
N ALA A 140 -0.49 12.79 -6.15
CA ALA A 140 -1.38 11.69 -6.49
C ALA A 140 -2.42 12.15 -7.52
N THR A 141 -2.65 11.35 -8.55
CA THR A 141 -3.55 11.67 -9.67
C THR A 141 -4.79 10.79 -9.73
N LEU A 142 -4.72 9.56 -9.21
CA LEU A 142 -5.84 8.62 -9.24
C LEU A 142 -6.80 8.90 -8.08
N PRO A 143 -8.07 9.30 -8.32
CA PRO A 143 -9.03 9.48 -7.24
C PRO A 143 -9.45 8.13 -6.64
N PRO A 144 -10.00 8.09 -5.41
CA PRO A 144 -10.59 6.86 -4.88
C PRO A 144 -11.72 6.37 -5.79
N HIS A 145 -11.85 5.05 -5.96
CA HIS A 145 -12.96 4.48 -6.72
C HIS A 145 -14.29 4.74 -5.97
N THR A 146 -15.38 4.97 -6.71
CA THR A 146 -16.70 5.28 -6.11
C THR A 146 -17.33 4.13 -5.32
N GLN A 147 -16.77 2.93 -5.45
CA GLN A 147 -17.25 1.69 -4.87
C GLN A 147 -16.05 0.84 -4.42
N TYR A 148 -16.21 0.14 -3.30
CA TYR A 148 -15.29 -0.93 -2.95
C TYR A 148 -15.43 -2.11 -3.92
N PRO A 149 -14.44 -3.03 -3.97
CA PRO A 149 -14.55 -4.22 -4.80
C PRO A 149 -15.82 -5.01 -4.48
N GLU A 150 -16.56 -5.37 -5.52
CA GLU A 150 -17.69 -6.30 -5.44
C GLU A 150 -17.20 -7.66 -4.92
N GLU A 151 -18.11 -8.41 -4.28
CA GLU A 151 -17.84 -9.76 -3.81
C GLU A 151 -17.43 -10.68 -4.95
N ASP A 152 -16.42 -11.49 -4.69
CA ASP A 152 -15.89 -12.47 -5.62
C ASP A 152 -15.98 -13.85 -4.97
N MET A 153 -16.87 -14.69 -5.48
CA MET A 153 -17.16 -16.01 -4.91
C MET A 153 -15.97 -16.96 -4.89
N PHE A 154 -14.90 -16.65 -5.63
CA PHE A 154 -13.66 -17.43 -5.65
C PHE A 154 -12.64 -16.96 -4.60
N LEU A 155 -12.91 -15.87 -3.88
CA LEU A 155 -12.07 -15.32 -2.81
C LEU A 155 -12.69 -15.63 -1.44
N GLY A 156 -11.87 -16.07 -0.49
CA GLY A 156 -12.30 -16.26 0.90
C GLY A 156 -12.69 -14.94 1.56
N ALA A 157 -13.71 -14.97 2.41
CA ALA A 157 -14.23 -13.78 3.09
C ALA A 157 -13.14 -13.01 3.87
N GLU A 158 -12.21 -13.74 4.49
CA GLU A 158 -11.07 -13.20 5.25
C GLU A 158 -10.12 -12.38 4.37
N ILE A 159 -9.89 -12.84 3.12
CA ILE A 159 -9.04 -12.15 2.15
C ILE A 159 -9.73 -10.84 1.72
N GLN A 160 -11.04 -10.91 1.45
CA GLN A 160 -11.82 -9.73 1.07
C GLN A 160 -11.88 -8.70 2.20
N GLN A 161 -12.08 -9.14 3.45
CA GLN A 161 -12.07 -8.27 4.63
C GLN A 161 -10.72 -7.61 4.83
N GLY A 162 -9.62 -8.39 4.76
CA GLY A 162 -8.27 -7.82 4.87
C GLY A 162 -7.99 -6.80 3.77
N TRP A 163 -8.36 -7.10 2.53
CA TRP A 163 -8.21 -6.16 1.41
C TRP A 163 -9.01 -4.87 1.61
N MET A 164 -10.24 -4.97 2.12
CA MET A 164 -11.05 -3.81 2.48
C MET A 164 -10.34 -2.91 3.51
N GLN A 165 -9.73 -3.50 4.54
CA GLN A 165 -9.01 -2.74 5.56
C GLN A 165 -7.77 -2.04 5.01
N VAL A 166 -7.06 -2.66 4.05
CA VAL A 166 -5.94 -2.01 3.36
C VAL A 166 -6.43 -0.79 2.58
N ILE A 167 -7.52 -0.93 1.81
CA ILE A 167 -8.11 0.19 1.06
C ILE A 167 -8.50 1.34 2.01
N LYS A 168 -9.29 1.04 3.06
CA LYS A 168 -9.73 2.04 4.05
C LYS A 168 -8.53 2.78 4.66
N THR A 169 -7.46 2.05 4.97
CA THR A 169 -6.23 2.63 5.54
C THR A 169 -5.57 3.60 4.58
N PHE A 170 -5.38 3.22 3.30
CA PHE A 170 -4.76 4.10 2.31
C PHE A 170 -5.67 5.26 1.85
N CYS A 171 -6.99 5.15 2.00
CA CYS A 171 -7.91 6.28 1.81
C CYS A 171 -7.66 7.45 2.78
N MET A 172 -6.98 7.21 3.91
CA MET A 172 -6.60 8.28 4.85
C MET A 172 -5.54 9.22 4.27
N LEU A 173 -4.74 8.74 3.31
CA LEU A 173 -3.82 9.54 2.49
C LEU A 173 -4.61 10.21 1.36
N ASP A 174 -5.54 11.08 1.72
CA ASP A 174 -6.34 11.83 0.76
C ASP A 174 -5.54 12.95 0.07
N ALA A 175 -6.16 13.62 -0.90
CA ALA A 175 -5.52 14.71 -1.64
C ALA A 175 -5.08 15.87 -0.73
N SER A 176 -5.78 16.13 0.37
CA SER A 176 -5.38 17.18 1.33
C SER A 176 -4.14 16.76 2.11
N PHE A 177 -4.07 15.50 2.56
CA PHE A 177 -2.92 14.96 3.27
C PHE A 177 -1.68 15.01 2.38
N ILE A 178 -1.78 14.51 1.16
CA ILE A 178 -0.65 14.49 0.21
C ILE A 178 -0.24 15.91 -0.17
N GLY A 179 -1.21 16.79 -0.44
CA GLY A 179 -0.94 18.19 -0.78
C GLY A 179 -0.14 18.91 0.31
N LEU A 180 -0.50 18.71 1.59
CA LEU A 180 0.25 19.25 2.72
C LEU A 180 1.61 18.55 2.91
N TRP A 181 1.69 17.25 2.63
CA TRP A 181 2.92 16.47 2.75
C TRP A 181 4.02 16.93 1.78
N ILE A 182 3.65 17.12 0.50
CA ILE A 182 4.57 17.49 -0.59
C ILE A 182 4.72 19.01 -0.77
N GLY A 183 3.74 19.78 -0.28
CA GLY A 183 3.64 21.22 -0.49
C GLY A 183 3.97 22.05 0.75
N ASP A 184 3.23 23.15 0.89
CA ASP A 184 3.42 24.12 1.97
C ASP A 184 2.83 23.63 3.28
N ARG A 185 3.72 23.21 4.18
CA ARG A 185 3.35 22.71 5.52
C ARG A 185 2.82 23.79 6.45
N THR A 186 3.00 25.09 6.16
CA THR A 186 2.48 26.16 7.03
C THR A 186 0.95 26.16 7.14
N GLN A 187 0.27 25.50 6.21
CA GLN A 187 -1.19 25.33 6.20
C GLN A 187 -1.67 24.19 7.09
N VAL A 188 -0.77 23.38 7.66
CA VAL A 188 -1.12 22.34 8.64
C VAL A 188 -1.56 23.04 9.93
N THR A 189 -2.81 22.83 10.34
CA THR A 189 -3.35 23.39 11.59
C THR A 189 -3.46 22.33 12.68
N ALA A 190 -3.42 22.73 13.96
CA ALA A 190 -3.62 21.80 15.08
C ALA A 190 -4.97 21.05 14.97
N SER A 191 -6.05 21.73 14.57
CA SER A 191 -7.37 21.12 14.39
C SER A 191 -7.43 20.11 13.24
N TRP A 192 -6.62 20.28 12.19
CA TRP A 192 -6.47 19.30 11.13
C TRP A 192 -5.69 18.08 11.62
N VAL A 193 -4.60 18.29 12.36
CA VAL A 193 -3.79 17.21 12.94
C VAL A 193 -4.62 16.37 13.92
N GLU A 194 -5.35 17.00 14.84
CA GLU A 194 -6.22 16.30 15.80
C GLU A 194 -7.29 15.46 15.12
N ARG A 195 -7.88 15.97 14.03
CA ARG A 195 -8.87 15.24 13.23
C ARG A 195 -8.25 14.00 12.59
N LYS A 196 -7.11 14.15 11.91
CA LYS A 196 -6.39 13.03 11.28
C LYS A 196 -5.88 12.01 12.31
N HIS A 197 -5.45 12.48 13.49
CA HIS A 197 -5.07 11.61 14.58
C HIS A 197 -6.27 10.76 15.05
N ARG A 198 -7.44 11.37 15.21
CA ARG A 198 -8.68 10.65 15.58
C ARG A 198 -9.12 9.65 14.53
N GLU A 199 -8.99 9.97 13.24
CA GLU A 199 -9.24 9.01 12.13
C GLU A 199 -8.32 7.78 12.23
N LEU A 200 -7.05 7.98 12.61
CA LEU A 200 -6.08 6.90 12.81
C LEU A 200 -6.30 6.11 14.11
N ASP A 201 -6.97 6.71 15.10
CA ASP A 201 -7.29 6.15 16.43
C ASP A 201 -8.75 5.66 16.54
N ASP A 202 -9.23 5.04 15.46
CA ASP A 202 -10.59 4.51 15.35
C ASP A 202 -10.73 3.15 16.05
N ALA A 203 -11.53 3.09 17.12
CA ALA A 203 -11.84 1.87 17.86
C ALA A 203 -12.61 0.83 17.04
N LEU A 204 -13.42 1.25 16.05
CA LEU A 204 -14.14 0.32 15.19
C LEU A 204 -13.15 -0.47 14.31
N TRP A 205 -12.12 0.21 13.81
CA TRP A 205 -11.06 -0.45 13.05
C TRP A 205 -10.33 -1.52 13.87
N GLU A 206 -10.07 -1.29 15.16
CA GLU A 206 -9.41 -2.30 16.01
C GLU A 206 -10.23 -3.59 16.10
N VAL A 207 -11.55 -3.46 16.22
CA VAL A 207 -12.47 -4.60 16.22
C VAL A 207 -12.45 -5.31 14.87
N GLU A 208 -12.58 -4.58 13.76
CA GLU A 208 -12.57 -5.17 12.41
C GLU A 208 -11.23 -5.87 12.09
N VAL A 209 -10.11 -5.31 12.53
CA VAL A 209 -8.76 -5.87 12.28
C VAL A 209 -8.47 -7.08 13.17
N SER A 210 -8.99 -7.13 14.40
CA SER A 210 -8.80 -8.26 15.31
C SER A 210 -9.34 -9.61 14.77
N ALA A 211 -10.24 -9.56 13.78
CA ALA A 211 -10.80 -10.73 13.11
C ALA A 211 -9.94 -11.26 11.94
N LEU A 212 -8.87 -10.54 11.56
CA LEU A 212 -7.99 -10.91 10.45
C LEU A 212 -6.86 -11.86 10.91
N SER A 213 -6.13 -12.44 9.97
CA SER A 213 -4.93 -13.22 10.29
C SER A 213 -3.84 -12.34 10.94
N GLU A 214 -3.00 -12.94 11.80
CA GLU A 214 -1.91 -12.21 12.50
C GLU A 214 -1.00 -11.43 11.55
N LEU A 215 -0.73 -11.98 10.35
CA LEU A 215 0.08 -11.31 9.35
C LEU A 215 -0.61 -10.05 8.80
N GLN A 216 -1.89 -10.15 8.44
CA GLN A 216 -2.67 -8.99 7.97
C GLN A 216 -2.81 -7.93 9.07
N GLN A 217 -3.00 -8.35 10.32
CA GLN A 217 -3.04 -7.43 11.47
C GLN A 217 -1.71 -6.69 11.61
N ALA A 218 -0.59 -7.40 11.56
CA ALA A 218 0.74 -6.80 11.65
C ALA A 218 0.97 -5.77 10.54
N ASP A 219 0.69 -6.12 9.28
CA ASP A 219 0.87 -5.21 8.15
C ASP A 219 0.02 -3.93 8.28
N LEU A 220 -1.24 -4.07 8.71
CA LEU A 220 -2.15 -2.95 8.89
C LEU A 220 -1.75 -2.06 10.06
N VAL A 221 -1.37 -2.64 11.20
CA VAL A 221 -0.88 -1.89 12.38
C VAL A 221 0.38 -1.14 12.03
N ILE A 222 1.37 -1.79 11.40
CA ILE A 222 2.63 -1.17 10.97
C ILE A 222 2.34 -0.01 10.02
N THR A 223 1.47 -0.22 9.03
CA THR A 223 1.09 0.81 8.07
C THR A 223 0.42 2.01 8.75
N ARG A 224 -0.48 1.79 9.71
CA ARG A 224 -1.09 2.88 10.50
C ARG A 224 -0.08 3.63 11.36
N GLN A 225 0.87 2.93 11.99
CA GLN A 225 1.94 3.58 12.77
C GLN A 225 2.86 4.42 11.89
N TRP A 226 3.16 3.95 10.68
CA TRP A 226 3.84 4.76 9.67
C TRP A 226 3.05 6.03 9.33
N MET A 227 1.74 5.94 9.07
CA MET A 227 0.90 7.12 8.82
C MET A 227 0.85 8.10 10.01
N ARG A 228 0.77 7.59 11.25
CA ARG A 228 0.89 8.42 12.46
C ARG A 228 2.23 9.16 12.47
N THR A 229 3.32 8.50 12.11
CA THR A 229 4.66 9.12 12.05
C THR A 229 4.71 10.26 11.02
N LEU A 230 4.12 10.08 9.83
CA LEU A 230 4.00 11.14 8.83
C LEU A 230 3.21 12.34 9.36
N LEU A 231 2.09 12.08 10.04
CA LEU A 231 1.26 13.10 10.66
C LEU A 231 2.04 13.90 11.72
N TRP A 232 2.78 13.21 12.59
CA TRP A 232 3.63 13.85 13.59
C TRP A 232 4.74 14.69 12.97
N GLN A 233 5.36 14.22 11.88
CA GLN A 233 6.36 15.00 11.13
C GLN A 233 5.78 16.31 10.59
N MET A 234 4.55 16.30 10.09
CA MET A 234 3.86 17.52 9.66
C MET A 234 3.52 18.45 10.84
N ALA A 235 3.05 17.90 11.98
CA ALA A 235 2.77 18.69 13.18
C ALA A 235 4.02 19.36 13.75
N MET A 236 5.14 18.63 13.80
CA MET A 236 6.43 19.11 14.29
C MET A 236 7.00 20.24 13.43
N SER A 237 6.81 20.17 12.10
CA SER A 237 7.31 21.21 11.20
C SER A 237 6.72 22.61 11.46
N ASN A 238 5.61 22.69 12.20
CA ASN A 238 4.95 23.95 12.55
C ASN A 238 4.92 24.21 14.07
N CYS A 239 5.73 23.48 14.86
CA CYS A 239 5.74 23.58 16.33
C CYS A 239 4.35 23.40 16.97
N LEU A 240 3.44 22.64 16.34
CA LEU A 240 2.05 22.45 16.81
C LEU A 240 1.94 21.43 17.95
N LEU A 241 3.07 20.87 18.40
CA LEU A 241 3.10 19.98 19.55
C LEU A 241 2.94 20.83 20.82
N SER A 242 1.73 20.91 21.35
CA SER A 242 1.53 21.44 22.70
C SER A 242 2.03 20.41 23.72
N SER A 243 2.86 20.85 24.67
CA SER A 243 3.31 20.02 25.81
C SER A 243 2.26 19.89 26.92
N HIS A 244 1.05 20.41 26.71
CA HIS A 244 -0.05 20.25 27.64
C HIS A 244 -0.75 18.90 27.43
N ALA A 245 -0.07 17.84 27.87
CA ALA A 245 -0.76 16.64 28.31
C ALA A 245 -1.72 17.06 29.44
N SER A 246 -2.97 17.30 29.08
CA SER A 246 -4.03 17.52 30.07
C SER A 246 -4.13 16.23 30.88
N TYR A 247 -3.64 16.31 32.10
CA TYR A 247 -3.58 15.23 33.08
C TYR A 247 -4.99 14.89 33.55
N ASN A 248 -5.83 14.32 32.68
CA ASN A 248 -7.20 13.94 32.98
C ASN A 248 -7.53 12.59 32.35
N HIS A 249 -6.89 11.54 32.86
CA HIS A 249 -7.65 10.36 33.28
C HIS A 249 -6.88 9.60 34.36
N THR A 250 -7.23 9.86 35.61
CA THR A 250 -7.16 8.86 36.66
C THR A 250 -7.98 7.65 36.20
N ARG A 251 -7.31 6.63 35.67
CA ARG A 251 -7.79 5.25 35.72
C ARG A 251 -6.95 4.54 36.77
N THR A 252 -7.49 4.49 37.98
CA THR A 252 -7.07 3.56 39.01
C THR A 252 -7.22 2.13 38.49
N LEU A 253 -6.16 1.57 37.93
CA LEU A 253 -5.97 0.13 37.85
C LEU A 253 -5.31 -0.31 39.16
N ARG A 254 -6.15 -0.74 40.11
CA ARG A 254 -5.70 -1.63 41.17
C ARG A 254 -5.34 -2.96 40.51
N GLN A 255 -4.06 -3.33 40.57
CA GLN A 255 -3.66 -4.72 40.53
C GLN A 255 -2.47 -4.95 41.47
N ASN A 256 -2.77 -5.68 42.55
CA ASN A 256 -1.93 -6.57 43.34
C ASN A 256 -0.48 -6.15 43.63
N GLY A 257 -0.24 -5.91 44.92
CA GLY A 257 1.04 -5.51 45.47
C GLY A 257 2.17 -6.50 45.18
N LYS A 258 3.31 -5.91 44.80
CA LYS A 258 4.64 -6.16 45.36
C LYS A 258 5.55 -5.05 44.84
N ILE A 259 6.07 -4.24 45.75
CA ILE A 259 7.10 -3.24 45.47
C ILE A 259 8.41 -4.00 45.31
N ALA A 260 9.06 -3.86 44.15
CA ALA A 260 10.46 -4.24 43.97
C ALA A 260 11.20 -3.03 43.38
N THR A 261 11.90 -2.30 44.24
CA THR A 261 12.84 -1.24 43.90
C THR A 261 14.13 -1.88 43.39
N LEU A 262 14.44 -1.71 42.10
CA LEU A 262 15.73 -2.06 41.52
C LEU A 262 16.54 -0.77 41.33
N HIS A 263 17.50 -0.56 42.23
CA HIS A 263 18.57 0.42 42.09
C HIS A 263 19.58 -0.12 41.06
N VAL A 264 19.78 0.59 39.95
CA VAL A 264 20.89 0.34 39.02
C VAL A 264 21.93 1.44 39.24
N PRO A 265 23.19 1.11 39.64
CA PRO A 265 24.26 2.08 39.76
C PRO A 265 24.84 2.41 38.38
N TYR A 266 25.09 3.70 38.13
CA TYR A 266 25.93 4.16 37.01
C TYR A 266 27.39 3.81 37.29
N PRO A 267 28.13 3.24 36.33
CA PRO A 267 29.59 3.31 36.33
C PRO A 267 30.06 4.57 35.59
N ASN A 268 31.14 5.15 36.12
CA ASN A 268 31.93 6.25 35.52
C ASN A 268 32.49 5.89 34.13
#